data_AF-A0A2E3WCR4-F1
#
_entry.id   AF-A0A2E3WCR4-F1
#
_cell.length_a   1.000
_cell.length_b   1.000
_cell.length_c   1.000
_cell.angle_alpha   90.00
_cell.angle_beta   90.00
_cell.angle_gamma   90.00
#
_symmetry.space_group_name_H-M   'P 1'
#
loop_
_entity.id
_entity.type
_entity.pdbx_description
1 polymer ?
#
loop_
_entity_poly.entity_id
_entity_poly.type
_entity_poly.pdbx_seq_one_letter_code
_entity_poly.pdbx_strand_id
1 'polypeptide(L)' 'MNDSSGSSGEFQVTGIAEQVADPDLRKVAEGASSYRPSARSLLFELRIVEVLSTSYRGGRPDRVRWTAPS' A
#
# COMPACT_ATOMS: atom_id res chain seq x y z
N MET A 1 -22.19 -0.80 -3.45
CA MET A 1 -21.99 -2.18 -2.98
C MET A 1 -20.50 -2.44 -3.12
N ASN A 2 -19.75 -2.48 -2.01
CA ASN A 2 -18.31 -2.68 -2.01
C ASN A 2 -18.08 -4.20 -1.89
N ASP A 3 -17.85 -4.89 -3.00
CA ASP A 3 -17.58 -6.32 -2.94
C ASP A 3 -16.12 -6.54 -2.56
N SER A 4 -15.86 -6.73 -1.26
CA SER A 4 -14.54 -7.13 -0.74
C SER A 4 -14.15 -8.56 -1.15
N SER A 5 -14.65 -9.04 -2.29
CA SER A 5 -14.49 -10.40 -2.80
C SER A 5 -13.09 -10.68 -3.36
N GLY A 6 -12.33 -9.62 -3.69
CA GLY A 6 -11.06 -9.72 -4.42
C GLY A 6 -11.22 -10.15 -5.88
N SER A 7 -12.45 -10.34 -6.37
CA SER A 7 -12.71 -10.94 -7.69
C SER A 7 -12.31 -10.04 -8.87
N SER A 8 -12.18 -8.73 -8.65
CA SER A 8 -11.78 -7.76 -9.69
C SER A 8 -10.27 -7.70 -9.90
N GLY A 9 -9.48 -8.22 -8.96
CA GLY A 9 -8.03 -8.27 -9.02
C GLY A 9 -7.36 -7.96 -7.68
N GLU A 10 -6.04 -8.14 -7.66
CA GLU A 10 -5.20 -8.04 -6.47
C GLU A 10 -3.91 -7.30 -6.80
N PHE A 11 -3.42 -6.50 -5.86
CA PHE A 11 -2.08 -5.95 -5.90
C PHE A 11 -1.25 -6.55 -4.77
N GLN A 12 -0.10 -7.12 -5.12
CA GLN A 12 0.95 -7.49 -4.19
C GLN A 12 2.06 -6.45 -4.29
N VAL A 13 2.43 -5.85 -3.17
CA VAL A 13 3.48 -4.82 -3.09
C VAL A 13 4.60 -5.34 -2.20
N THR A 14 5.84 -5.21 -2.66
CA THR A 14 7.05 -5.53 -1.90
C THR A 14 7.89 -4.27 -1.76
N GLY A 15 8.42 -4.04 -0.57
CA GLY A 15 9.14 -2.81 -0.26
C GLY A 15 9.92 -2.89 1.04
N ILE A 16 10.57 -1.77 1.36
CA ILE A 16 11.29 -1.57 2.62
C ILE A 16 10.43 -0.69 3.51
N ALA A 17 10.15 -1.16 4.73
CA ALA A 17 9.46 -0.37 5.73
C ALA A 17 10.48 0.41 6.57
N GLU A 18 10.42 1.73 6.52
CA GLU A 18 11.29 2.62 7.29
C GLU A 18 10.47 3.32 8.37
N GLN A 19 10.92 3.25 9.62
CA GLN A 19 10.21 3.91 10.72
C GLN A 19 10.39 5.43 10.60
N VAL A 20 9.28 6.17 10.61
CA VAL A 20 9.27 7.63 10.55
C VAL A 20 9.11 8.20 11.95
N ALA A 21 10.12 8.96 12.39
CA ALA A 21 10.11 9.71 13.65
C ALA A 21 9.90 11.22 13.46
N ASP A 22 9.86 11.70 12.21
CA ASP A 22 9.68 13.12 11.90
C ASP A 22 8.25 13.58 12.27
N PRO A 23 8.12 14.56 13.18
CA PRO A 23 6.81 15.06 13.61
C PRO A 23 6.04 15.79 12.51
N ASP A 24 6.70 16.38 11.52
CA ASP A 24 6.02 17.08 10.43
C ASP A 24 5.48 16.10 9.39
N LEU A 25 6.24 15.05 9.04
CA LEU A 25 5.71 13.94 8.23
C LEU A 25 4.55 13.23 8.92
N ARG A 26 4.60 13.08 10.26
CA ARG A 26 3.48 12.54 11.03
C ARG A 26 2.23 13.39 10.89
N LYS A 27 2.32 14.72 11.00
CA LYS A 27 1.15 15.60 10.82
C LYS A 27 0.52 15.43 9.44
N VAL A 28 1.34 15.27 8.40
CA VAL A 28 0.85 15.01 7.04
C VAL A 28 0.09 13.68 6.97
N ALA A 29 0.68 12.60 7.50
CA ALA A 29 0.05 11.27 7.51
C ALA A 29 -1.26 11.24 8.33
N GLU A 30 -1.28 11.90 9.49
CA GLU A 30 -2.48 12.02 10.33
C GLU A 30 -3.56 12.87 9.64
N GLY A 31 -3.18 13.93 8.92
CA GLY A 31 -4.11 14.75 8.16
C GLY A 31 -4.75 14.04 6.96
N ALA A 32 -4.03 13.10 6.34
CA ALA A 32 -4.55 12.27 5.25
C ALA A 32 -5.40 11.08 5.74
N SER A 33 -5.32 10.74 7.03
CA SER A 33 -6.02 9.58 7.60
C SER A 33 -7.50 9.90 7.85
N SER A 34 -8.39 8.96 7.50
CA SER A 34 -9.82 9.06 7.81
C SER A 34 -10.16 8.79 9.28
N TYR A 35 -9.14 8.50 10.09
CA TYR A 35 -9.22 8.27 11.53
C TYR A 35 -8.07 9.03 12.20
N ARG A 36 -8.15 9.20 13.52
CA ARG A 36 -7.05 9.80 14.29
C ARG A 36 -6.19 8.69 14.90
N PRO A 37 -4.95 8.47 14.43
CA PRO A 37 -4.03 7.54 15.06
C PRO A 37 -3.75 7.95 16.51
N SER A 38 -3.51 6.98 17.38
CA SER A 38 -3.03 7.24 18.74
C SER A 38 -1.65 7.88 18.70
N ALA A 39 -1.35 8.80 19.62
CA ALA A 39 -0.01 9.39 19.76
C ALA A 39 1.09 8.35 20.06
N ARG A 40 0.73 7.15 20.56
CA ARG A 40 1.67 6.04 20.80
C ARG A 40 1.86 5.14 19.58
N SER A 41 1.17 5.41 18.48
CA SER A 41 1.33 4.63 17.25
C SER A 41 2.70 4.86 16.62
N LEU A 42 3.28 3.79 16.07
CA LEU A 42 4.45 3.90 15.22
C LEU A 42 4.01 4.25 13.81
N LEU A 43 4.75 5.13 13.15
CA LEU A 43 4.56 5.46 11.75
C LEU A 43 5.69 4.83 10.95
N PHE A 44 5.34 4.19 9.84
CA PHE A 44 6.29 3.64 8.88
C PHE A 44 5.97 4.17 7.50
N GLU A 45 6.99 4.50 6.74
CA GLU A 45 6.92 4.70 5.29
C GLU A 45 7.24 3.36 4.60
N LEU A 46 6.43 2.96 3.63
CA LEU A 46 6.69 1.80 2.79
C LEU A 46 7.29 2.26 1.46
N ARG A 47 8.60 2.10 1.30
CA ARG A 47 9.30 2.37 0.04
C ARG A 47 9.12 1.18 -0.89
N ILE A 48 8.34 1.36 -1.94
CA ILE A 48 7.97 0.30 -2.89
C ILE A 48 9.17 -0.08 -3.76
N VAL A 49 9.46 -1.38 -3.84
CA VAL A 49 10.51 -1.97 -4.67
C VAL A 49 9.90 -2.76 -5.84
N GLU A 50 8.82 -3.49 -5.60
CA GLU A 50 8.08 -4.23 -6.64
C GLU A 50 6.58 -4.10 -6.42
N VAL A 51 5.83 -4.03 -7.52
CA VAL A 51 4.37 -4.18 -7.56
C VAL A 51 4.01 -5.25 -8.57
N LEU A 52 3.17 -6.20 -8.16
CA LEU A 52 2.53 -7.18 -9.02
C LEU A 52 1.01 -6.94 -8.97
N SER A 53 0.43 -6.60 -10.12
CA SER A 53 -1.03 -6.59 -10.30
C SER A 53 -1.46 -7.92 -10.92
N THR A 54 -2.49 -8.54 -10.36
CA THR A 54 -3.19 -9.67 -10.97
C THR A 54 -4.63 -9.27 -11.21
N SER A 55 -5.10 -9.38 -12.45
CA SER A 55 -6.51 -9.24 -12.80
C SER A 55 -7.06 -10.56 -13.33
N TYR A 56 -8.34 -10.83 -13.14
CA TYR A 56 -8.93 -12.13 -13.51
C TYR A 56 -9.94 -11.97 -14.64
N ARG A 57 -9.46 -11.90 -15.89
CA ARG A 57 -10.34 -11.81 -17.08
C ARG A 57 -10.79 -13.21 -17.50
N GLY A 58 -12.10 -13.47 -17.44
CA GLY A 58 -12.66 -14.79 -17.78
C GLY A 58 -12.14 -15.92 -16.88
N GLY A 59 -11.83 -15.62 -15.62
CA GLY A 59 -11.30 -16.60 -14.65
C GLY A 59 -9.81 -16.94 -14.82
N ARG A 60 -9.10 -16.31 -15.76
CA ARG A 60 -7.66 -16.49 -15.95
C ARG A 60 -6.87 -15.31 -15.37
N PRO A 61 -5.77 -15.56 -14.64
CA PRO A 61 -4.94 -14.48 -14.12
C PRO A 61 -4.13 -13.82 -15.26
N ASP A 62 -4.24 -12.51 -15.35
CA ASP A 62 -3.42 -11.62 -16.17
C ASP A 62 -2.56 -10.76 -15.25
N ARG A 63 -1.24 -10.86 -15.39
CA ARG A 63 -0.26 -10.34 -14.42
C ARG A 63 0.63 -9.28 -15.04
N VAL A 64 0.73 -8.15 -14.35
CA VAL A 64 1.66 -7.07 -14.71
C VAL A 64 2.56 -6.76 -13.53
N ARG A 65 3.88 -6.76 -13.78
CA ARG A 65 4.91 -6.47 -12.78
C ARG A 65 5.62 -5.18 -13.11
N TRP A 66 5.83 -4.36 -12.09
CA TRP A 66 6.71 -3.18 -12.13
C TRP A 66 7.75 -3.30 -11.04
N THR A 67 8.98 -2.92 -11.38
CA THR A 67 10.10 -2.84 -10.44
C THR A 67 10.59 -1.40 -10.37
N ALA A 68 10.90 -0.93 -9.17
CA ALA A 68 11.56 0.36 -9.01
C ALA A 68 12.92 0.35 -9.72
N PRO A 69 13.35 1.49 -10.30
CA PRO A 69 14.71 1.63 -10.82
C PRO A 69 15.73 1.41 -9.69
N SER A 70 16.87 0.84 -10.07
CA SER A 70 18.02 0.61 -9.17
C SER A 70 18.73 1.90 -8.80
#